data_AF-A0A929C2M2-F1
#
_entry.id   AF-A0A929C2M2-F1
#
_cell.length_a   1.000
_cell.length_b   1.000
_cell.length_c   1.000
_cell.angle_alpha   90.00
_cell.angle_beta   90.00
_cell.angle_gamma   90.00
#
_symmetry.space_group_name_H-M   'P 1'
#
loop_
_entity.id
_entity.type
_entity.pdbx_description
1 polymer ?
#
loop_
_entity_poly.entity_id
_entity_poly.type
_entity_poly.pdbx_seq_one_letter_code
_entity_poly.pdbx_strand_id
1 'polypeptide(L)'
;MQIDDFPNPELVTIAVAFLDGDVEPVDPEDIAIRVNDIVPERFSWRKDPGRIDLGAVRDALRDAKKPKKGELLVGSNAGGWMLSPAGLKWIKTLDLDAIQDAQSIKHRKDSIAANQEAECARLRGTKAYNLFIDGKSETIALQDFYQFARVNEYFQTKARQRRYAIIDNAVVDDDETLSKLWDLLKERFIEEVT
;
A
#
# COMPACT_ATOMS: atom_id res chain seq x y z
N MET A 1 17.76 6.64 -14.51
CA MET A 1 16.49 6.95 -15.19
C MET A 1 16.05 8.29 -14.65
N GLN A 2 15.70 9.25 -15.52
CA GLN A 2 15.16 10.52 -15.04
C GLN A 2 13.71 10.31 -14.62
N ILE A 3 13.21 11.13 -13.71
CA ILE A 3 11.84 11.00 -13.21
C ILE A 3 10.79 11.14 -14.33
N ASP A 4 11.09 11.96 -15.34
CA ASP A 4 10.20 12.20 -16.47
C ASP A 4 10.03 10.98 -17.38
N ASP A 5 10.96 10.03 -17.33
CA ASP A 5 10.94 8.80 -18.13
C ASP A 5 9.87 7.81 -17.64
N PHE A 6 9.39 7.96 -16.40
CA PHE A 6 8.39 7.06 -15.85
C PHE A 6 7.02 7.26 -16.55
N PRO A 7 6.30 6.16 -16.85
CA PRO A 7 4.94 6.24 -17.35
C PRO A 7 3.98 6.71 -16.25
N ASN A 8 2.84 7.27 -16.65
CA ASN A 8 1.89 7.88 -15.72
C ASN A 8 1.45 6.99 -14.55
N PRO A 9 1.19 5.67 -14.72
CA PRO A 9 0.86 4.78 -13.60
C PRO A 9 1.98 4.65 -12.57
N GLU A 10 3.23 4.70 -13.00
CA GLU A 10 4.41 4.61 -12.13
C GLU A 10 4.63 5.93 -11.38
N LEU A 11 4.44 7.07 -12.04
CA LEU A 11 4.50 8.40 -11.41
C LEU A 11 3.49 8.57 -10.28
N VAL A 12 2.23 8.17 -10.48
CA VAL A 12 1.23 8.23 -9.40
C VAL A 12 1.52 7.21 -8.29
N THR A 13 2.16 6.08 -8.60
CA THR A 13 2.59 5.11 -7.59
C THR A 13 3.70 5.69 -6.71
N ILE A 14 4.66 6.39 -7.30
CA ILE A 14 5.69 7.12 -6.55
C ILE A 14 5.05 8.20 -5.66
N ALA A 15 4.08 8.95 -6.18
CA ALA A 15 3.36 9.95 -5.39
C ALA A 15 2.61 9.33 -4.20
N VAL A 16 1.97 8.17 -4.37
CA VAL A 16 1.31 7.41 -3.28
C VAL A 16 2.33 6.92 -2.24
N ALA A 17 3.50 6.44 -2.66
CA ALA A 17 4.58 6.09 -1.73
C ALA A 17 5.06 7.34 -0.96
N PHE A 18 5.15 8.48 -1.64
CA PHE A 18 5.35 9.78 -1.02
C PHE A 18 4.10 10.34 -0.34
N LEU A 19 3.10 9.55 -0.02
CA LEU A 19 2.01 9.96 0.89
C LEU A 19 1.73 8.85 1.90
N ASP A 20 2.74 8.02 2.19
CA ASP A 20 2.70 6.92 3.16
C ASP A 20 1.59 5.90 2.84
N GLY A 21 1.38 5.71 1.52
CA GLY A 21 0.40 4.79 0.96
C GLY A 21 0.64 3.31 1.26
N ASP A 22 1.74 2.95 1.91
CA ASP A 22 2.01 1.62 2.45
C ASP A 22 1.18 1.32 3.72
N VAL A 23 0.91 2.36 4.53
CA VAL A 23 0.22 2.24 5.83
C VAL A 23 -1.17 2.86 5.85
N GLU A 24 -1.47 3.83 4.98
CA GLU A 24 -2.78 4.49 4.95
C GLU A 24 -3.29 4.77 3.53
N PRO A 25 -4.63 4.77 3.31
CA PRO A 25 -5.20 5.15 2.03
C PRO A 25 -5.10 6.65 1.77
N VAL A 26 -4.61 7.01 0.59
CA VAL A 26 -4.36 8.39 0.18
C VAL A 26 -5.45 8.91 -0.75
N ASP A 27 -5.92 10.14 -0.53
CA ASP A 27 -6.94 10.76 -1.38
C ASP A 27 -6.40 11.10 -2.79
N PRO A 28 -7.18 10.91 -3.86
CA PRO A 28 -6.77 11.30 -5.21
C PRO A 28 -6.34 12.77 -5.37
N GLU A 29 -6.89 13.70 -4.60
CA GLU A 29 -6.52 15.12 -4.66
C GLU A 29 -5.13 15.37 -4.07
N ASP A 30 -4.81 14.75 -2.93
CA ASP A 30 -3.47 14.80 -2.34
C ASP A 30 -2.44 14.17 -3.28
N ILE A 31 -2.78 13.04 -3.91
CA ILE A 31 -1.93 12.40 -4.92
C ILE A 31 -1.73 13.33 -6.12
N ALA A 32 -2.77 14.02 -6.57
CA ALA A 32 -2.70 14.94 -7.69
C ALA A 32 -1.79 16.13 -7.41
N ILE A 33 -1.87 16.71 -6.21
CA ILE A 33 -0.95 17.75 -5.74
C ILE A 33 0.47 17.20 -5.72
N ARG A 34 0.67 16.06 -5.06
CA ARG A 34 2.00 15.48 -4.88
C ARG A 34 2.65 15.08 -6.20
N VAL A 35 1.92 14.47 -7.14
CA VAL A 35 2.49 14.09 -8.44
C VAL A 35 2.83 15.31 -9.29
N ASN A 36 2.10 16.43 -9.13
CA ASN A 36 2.43 17.68 -9.80
C ASN A 36 3.67 18.36 -9.19
N ASP A 37 3.91 18.23 -7.89
CA ASP A 37 5.17 18.70 -7.28
C ASP A 37 6.38 17.90 -7.80
N ILE A 38 6.16 16.61 -8.06
CA ILE A 38 7.17 15.66 -8.54
C ILE A 38 7.50 15.89 -10.02
N VAL A 39 6.47 16.01 -10.86
CA VAL A 39 6.58 16.22 -12.31
C VAL A 39 5.58 17.31 -12.74
N PRO A 40 5.96 18.60 -12.60
CA PRO A 40 5.09 19.72 -12.92
C PRO A 40 4.50 19.64 -14.32
N GLU A 41 3.24 20.06 -14.45
CA GLU A 41 2.50 20.15 -15.72
C GLU A 41 2.20 18.81 -16.43
N ARG A 42 2.81 17.69 -16.01
CA ARG A 42 2.62 16.36 -16.61
C ARG A 42 1.17 15.89 -16.61
N PHE A 43 0.44 16.23 -15.54
CA PHE A 43 -0.97 15.93 -15.36
C PHE A 43 -1.83 17.19 -15.41
N SER A 44 -1.45 18.22 -16.19
CA SER A 44 -2.20 19.47 -16.25
C SER A 44 -3.08 19.61 -17.49
N TRP A 45 -4.03 20.53 -17.44
CA TRP A 45 -4.83 20.89 -18.61
C TRP A 45 -3.98 21.47 -19.72
N ARG A 46 -4.19 21.00 -20.95
CA ARG A 46 -3.47 21.50 -22.15
C ARG A 46 -3.59 23.02 -22.35
N LYS A 47 -4.74 23.60 -22.02
CA LYS A 47 -5.02 25.04 -22.22
C LYS A 47 -4.60 25.92 -21.04
N ASP A 48 -4.41 25.34 -19.86
CA ASP A 48 -4.02 26.05 -18.64
C ASP A 48 -3.11 25.12 -17.80
N PRO A 49 -1.81 25.05 -18.14
CA PRO A 49 -0.86 24.12 -17.51
C PRO A 49 -0.69 24.30 -15.99
N GLY A 50 -1.12 25.45 -15.45
CA GLY A 50 -1.13 25.69 -14.00
C GLY A 50 -2.26 24.97 -13.26
N ARG A 51 -3.20 24.31 -13.96
CA ARG A 51 -4.30 23.55 -13.36
C ARG A 51 -4.13 22.06 -13.57
N ILE A 52 -4.13 21.32 -12.47
CA ILE A 52 -4.05 19.87 -12.46
C ILE A 52 -5.34 19.26 -13.02
N ASP A 53 -5.19 18.34 -13.97
CA ASP A 53 -6.22 17.46 -14.49
C ASP A 53 -6.40 16.25 -13.56
N LEU A 54 -7.27 16.39 -12.57
CA LEU A 54 -7.61 15.32 -11.65
C LEU A 54 -8.20 14.09 -12.39
N GLY A 55 -8.80 14.26 -13.56
CA GLY A 55 -9.28 13.16 -14.39
C GLY A 55 -8.13 12.29 -14.89
N ALA A 56 -7.09 12.91 -15.44
CA ALA A 56 -5.89 12.23 -15.91
C ALA A 56 -5.16 11.47 -14.77
N VAL A 57 -5.08 12.06 -13.57
CA VAL A 57 -4.53 11.39 -12.38
C VAL A 57 -5.35 10.16 -12.00
N ARG A 58 -6.69 10.28 -11.95
CA ARG A 58 -7.59 9.16 -11.63
C ARG A 58 -7.50 8.02 -12.63
N ASP A 59 -7.31 8.31 -13.91
CA ASP A 59 -7.12 7.28 -14.93
C ASP A 59 -5.76 6.58 -14.79
N ALA A 60 -4.68 7.32 -14.49
CA ALA A 60 -3.38 6.74 -14.19
C ALA A 60 -3.41 5.84 -12.94
N LEU A 61 -4.13 6.23 -11.89
CA LEU A 61 -4.33 5.41 -10.68
C LEU A 61 -5.08 4.10 -10.99
N ARG A 62 -6.14 4.18 -11.81
CA ARG A 62 -6.86 2.99 -12.29
C ARG A 62 -5.98 2.10 -13.14
N ASP A 63 -5.10 2.67 -13.95
CA ASP A 63 -4.14 1.91 -14.75
C ASP A 63 -3.11 1.21 -13.86
N ALA A 64 -2.57 1.88 -12.84
CA ALA A 64 -1.60 1.31 -11.89
C ALA A 64 -2.16 0.08 -11.16
N LYS A 65 -3.48 0.04 -10.91
CA LYS A 65 -4.16 -1.11 -10.30
C LYS A 65 -4.31 -2.32 -11.24
N LYS A 66 -4.14 -2.18 -12.55
CA LYS A 66 -4.40 -3.28 -13.49
C LYS A 66 -3.26 -4.31 -13.46
N PRO A 67 -3.55 -5.63 -13.50
CA PRO A 67 -2.52 -6.67 -13.57
C PRO A 67 -1.53 -6.50 -14.72
N LYS A 68 -2.04 -6.11 -15.91
CA LYS A 68 -1.20 -5.85 -17.11
C LYS A 68 -0.24 -4.66 -16.97
N LYS A 69 -0.35 -3.89 -15.88
CA LYS A 69 0.48 -2.72 -15.55
C LYS A 69 1.26 -2.94 -14.24
N GLY A 70 1.37 -4.19 -13.78
CA GLY A 70 2.13 -4.56 -12.59
C GLY A 70 1.34 -4.52 -11.28
N GLU A 71 0.04 -4.16 -11.31
CA GLU A 71 -0.82 -4.14 -10.12
C GLU A 71 -0.20 -3.36 -8.95
N LEU A 72 0.40 -2.21 -9.23
CA LEU A 72 1.19 -1.44 -8.27
C LEU A 72 0.35 -0.83 -7.14
N LEU A 73 -0.94 -0.60 -7.38
CA LEU A 73 -1.84 0.05 -6.43
C LEU A 73 -3.10 -0.77 -6.15
N VAL A 74 -3.63 -0.64 -4.95
CA VAL A 74 -4.97 -1.09 -4.55
C VAL A 74 -5.83 0.10 -4.11
N GLY A 75 -7.14 -0.11 -3.96
CA GLY A 75 -8.08 0.93 -3.54
C GLY A 75 -8.96 1.49 -4.67
N SER A 76 -9.45 2.72 -4.47
CA SER A 76 -10.39 3.41 -5.37
C SER A 76 -10.51 4.90 -5.04
N ASN A 77 -11.03 5.70 -5.97
CA ASN A 77 -11.26 7.13 -5.75
C ASN A 77 -12.15 7.47 -4.54
N ALA A 78 -13.08 6.59 -4.17
CA ALA A 78 -13.96 6.82 -3.01
C ALA A 78 -13.38 6.30 -1.69
N GLY A 79 -12.36 5.44 -1.76
CA GLY A 79 -11.78 4.75 -0.61
C GLY A 79 -10.32 5.12 -0.34
N GLY A 80 -9.74 5.99 -1.17
CA GLY A 80 -8.30 6.25 -1.25
C GLY A 80 -7.53 5.13 -1.95
N TRP A 81 -6.25 5.39 -2.19
CA TRP A 81 -5.31 4.52 -2.89
C TRP A 81 -4.15 4.14 -1.97
N MET A 82 -3.67 2.91 -2.09
CA MET A 82 -2.56 2.37 -1.32
C MET A 82 -1.61 1.61 -2.23
N LEU A 83 -0.35 1.50 -1.82
CA LEU A 83 0.58 0.56 -2.43
C LEU A 83 0.04 -0.87 -2.26
N SER A 84 0.13 -1.65 -3.33
CA SER A 84 0.01 -3.10 -3.25
C SER A 84 1.35 -3.70 -2.81
N PRO A 85 1.40 -5.02 -2.50
CA PRO A 85 2.66 -5.72 -2.29
C PRO A 85 3.62 -5.60 -3.48
N ALA A 86 3.10 -5.65 -4.70
CA ALA A 86 3.90 -5.47 -5.92
C ALA A 86 4.42 -4.03 -6.06
N GLY A 87 3.58 -3.03 -5.75
CA GLY A 87 3.95 -1.63 -5.72
C GLY A 87 5.02 -1.33 -4.67
N LEU A 88 4.87 -1.85 -3.46
CA LEU A 88 5.84 -1.71 -2.38
C LEU A 88 7.19 -2.32 -2.76
N LYS A 89 7.19 -3.55 -3.30
CA LYS A 89 8.40 -4.19 -3.83
C LYS A 89 9.06 -3.34 -4.91
N TRP A 90 8.29 -2.85 -5.88
CA TRP A 90 8.79 -2.01 -6.96
C TRP A 90 9.42 -0.71 -6.42
N ILE A 91 8.73 0.02 -5.53
CA ILE A 91 9.23 1.24 -4.90
C ILE A 91 10.56 1.01 -4.17
N LYS A 92 10.72 -0.12 -3.47
CA LYS A 92 11.98 -0.45 -2.78
C LYS A 92 13.18 -0.65 -3.71
N THR A 93 12.94 -1.01 -4.97
CA THR A 93 14.00 -1.14 -5.99
C THR A 93 14.43 0.21 -6.57
N LEU A 94 13.62 1.25 -6.42
CA LEU A 94 13.95 2.58 -6.89
C LEU A 94 14.94 3.27 -5.95
N ASP A 95 15.86 4.02 -6.55
CA ASP A 95 16.66 5.01 -5.85
C ASP A 95 15.85 6.31 -5.77
N LEU A 96 14.92 6.37 -4.80
CA LEU A 96 14.05 7.53 -4.62
C LEU A 96 14.86 8.80 -4.27
N ASP A 97 16.02 8.66 -3.63
CA ASP A 97 16.89 9.79 -3.28
C ASP A 97 17.41 10.51 -4.54
N ALA A 98 17.54 9.78 -5.67
CA ALA A 98 17.94 10.33 -6.96
C ALA A 98 16.81 11.04 -7.73
N ILE A 99 15.55 10.93 -7.28
CA ILE A 99 14.33 11.37 -7.99
C ILE A 99 13.94 12.85 -7.68
N GLN A 100 14.85 13.61 -7.05
CA GLN A 100 14.76 15.06 -6.80
C GLN A 100 13.82 15.51 -5.66
N ASP A 101 14.34 16.49 -4.91
CA ASP A 101 14.02 17.00 -3.57
C ASP A 101 14.52 16.15 -2.37
N ALA A 102 15.84 16.25 -2.15
CA ALA A 102 16.69 15.46 -1.25
C ALA A 102 16.36 15.53 0.25
N GLN A 103 15.54 16.48 0.70
CA GLN A 103 15.18 16.58 2.12
C GLN A 103 13.87 15.86 2.48
N SER A 104 12.95 15.66 1.52
CA SER A 104 11.66 15.02 1.79
C SER A 104 11.65 13.49 1.60
N ILE A 105 12.67 12.95 0.92
CA ILE A 105 12.68 11.57 0.43
C ILE A 105 13.53 10.61 1.28
N LYS A 106 14.68 11.06 1.80
CA LYS A 106 15.54 10.21 2.63
C LYS A 106 14.84 9.70 3.90
N HIS A 107 13.96 10.52 4.48
CA HIS A 107 13.11 10.12 5.59
C HIS A 107 12.07 9.04 5.22
N ARG A 108 11.72 8.87 3.94
CA ARG A 108 10.63 7.98 3.48
C ARG A 108 11.06 6.54 3.35
N LYS A 109 12.21 6.26 2.75
CA LYS A 109 12.66 4.87 2.59
C LYS A 109 12.89 4.23 3.96
N ASP A 110 13.47 5.01 4.87
CA ASP A 110 13.60 4.67 6.29
C ASP A 110 12.21 4.56 6.95
N SER A 111 11.26 5.44 6.63
CA SER A 111 9.86 5.37 7.12
C SER A 111 9.14 4.11 6.64
N ILE A 112 9.21 3.75 5.36
CA ILE A 112 8.55 2.56 4.81
C ILE A 112 9.11 1.30 5.45
N ALA A 113 10.44 1.18 5.53
CA ALA A 113 11.07 0.03 6.17
C ALA A 113 10.73 -0.03 7.69
N ALA A 114 10.75 1.12 8.37
CA ALA A 114 10.39 1.21 9.78
C ALA A 114 8.91 0.89 10.04
N ASN A 115 8.00 1.38 9.19
CA ASN A 115 6.57 1.12 9.23
C ASN A 115 6.29 -0.37 9.03
N GLN A 116 6.95 -0.97 8.04
CA GLN A 116 6.86 -2.39 7.77
C GLN A 116 7.34 -3.21 8.98
N GLU A 117 8.51 -2.90 9.53
CA GLU A 117 9.05 -3.62 10.69
C GLU A 117 8.17 -3.41 11.93
N ALA A 118 7.64 -2.21 12.15
CA ALA A 118 6.73 -1.93 13.25
C ALA A 118 5.43 -2.75 13.15
N GLU A 119 4.87 -2.87 11.94
CA GLU A 119 3.68 -3.71 11.73
C GLU A 119 4.02 -5.20 11.86
N CYS A 120 5.16 -5.67 11.35
CA CYS A 120 5.65 -7.04 11.57
C CYS A 120 5.83 -7.35 13.06
N ALA A 121 6.50 -6.47 13.82
CA ALA A 121 6.68 -6.61 15.26
C ALA A 121 5.32 -6.68 15.98
N ARG A 122 4.35 -5.86 15.57
CA ARG A 122 2.99 -5.93 16.09
C ARG A 122 2.34 -7.27 15.80
N LEU A 123 2.41 -7.76 14.56
CA LEU A 123 1.83 -9.04 14.16
C LEU A 123 2.43 -10.20 14.96
N ARG A 124 3.75 -10.21 15.15
CA ARG A 124 4.49 -11.19 15.99
C ARG A 124 4.05 -11.15 17.45
N GLY A 125 3.60 -10.00 17.95
CA GLY A 125 3.07 -9.84 19.32
C GLY A 125 1.65 -10.38 19.54
N THR A 126 0.99 -10.95 18.53
CA THR A 126 -0.41 -11.38 18.64
C THR A 126 -0.56 -12.81 19.15
N LYS A 127 -1.73 -13.12 19.73
CA LYS A 127 -2.08 -14.49 20.12
C LYS A 127 -2.13 -15.44 18.93
N ALA A 128 -2.63 -15.00 17.78
CA ALA A 128 -2.66 -15.79 16.55
C ALA A 128 -1.25 -16.23 16.13
N TYR A 129 -0.26 -15.33 16.20
CA TYR A 129 1.13 -15.67 15.90
C TYR A 129 1.69 -16.73 16.83
N ASN A 130 1.51 -16.56 18.14
CA ASN A 130 1.98 -17.53 19.14
C ASN A 130 1.36 -18.92 18.94
N LEU A 131 0.05 -18.99 18.65
CA LEU A 131 -0.62 -20.27 18.37
C LEU A 131 -0.09 -20.93 17.09
N PHE A 132 0.23 -20.13 16.07
CA PHE A 132 0.75 -20.65 14.80
C PHE A 132 2.14 -21.26 14.95
N ILE A 133 3.08 -20.55 15.60
CA ILE A 133 4.44 -21.06 15.80
C ILE A 133 4.50 -22.24 16.77
N ASP A 134 3.50 -22.36 17.66
CA ASP A 134 3.31 -23.51 18.56
C ASP A 134 2.73 -24.75 17.85
N GLY A 135 2.42 -24.67 16.55
CA GLY A 135 1.76 -25.75 15.81
C GLY A 135 0.29 -25.95 16.18
N LYS A 136 -0.34 -24.96 16.79
CA LYS A 136 -1.75 -24.98 17.26
C LYS A 136 -2.66 -24.15 16.34
N SER A 137 -2.33 -24.05 15.07
CA SER A 137 -3.05 -23.25 14.07
C SER A 137 -4.56 -23.53 14.02
N GLU A 138 -4.98 -24.78 14.23
CA GLU A 138 -6.39 -25.18 14.29
C GLU A 138 -7.18 -24.49 15.42
N THR A 139 -6.50 -24.12 16.50
CA THR A 139 -7.12 -23.49 17.68
C THR A 139 -7.26 -21.98 17.58
N ILE A 140 -6.70 -21.36 16.53
CA ILE A 140 -6.85 -19.93 16.28
C ILE A 140 -8.33 -19.61 16.08
N ALA A 141 -8.88 -18.74 16.93
CA ALA A 141 -10.28 -18.35 16.87
C ALA A 141 -10.50 -17.08 16.03
N LEU A 142 -11.74 -16.80 15.64
CA LEU A 142 -12.12 -15.59 14.92
C LEU A 142 -11.70 -14.30 15.67
N GLN A 143 -11.76 -14.32 17.00
CA GLN A 143 -11.32 -13.19 17.82
C GLN A 143 -9.80 -12.96 17.76
N ASP A 144 -9.01 -14.04 17.62
CA ASP A 144 -7.56 -13.95 17.44
C ASP A 144 -7.23 -13.33 16.07
N PHE A 145 -7.99 -13.69 15.03
CA PHE A 145 -7.93 -13.04 13.72
C PHE A 145 -8.29 -11.55 13.77
N TYR A 146 -9.36 -11.17 14.48
CA TYR A 146 -9.74 -9.76 14.65
C TYR A 146 -8.64 -8.94 15.30
N GLN A 147 -7.97 -9.49 16.33
CA GLN A 147 -6.80 -8.85 16.94
C GLN A 147 -5.62 -8.78 15.97
N PHE A 148 -5.34 -9.86 15.24
CA PHE A 148 -4.27 -9.92 14.24
C PHE A 148 -4.44 -8.85 13.16
N ALA A 149 -5.64 -8.76 12.57
CA ALA A 149 -5.93 -7.84 11.49
C ALA A 149 -6.32 -6.42 11.95
N ARG A 150 -6.56 -6.21 13.25
CA ARG A 150 -7.16 -5.00 13.82
C ARG A 150 -8.49 -4.64 13.14
N VAL A 151 -9.37 -5.62 13.04
CA VAL A 151 -10.74 -5.46 12.54
C VAL A 151 -11.73 -5.99 13.57
N ASN A 152 -13.03 -5.72 13.37
CA ASN A 152 -14.10 -6.35 14.14
C ASN A 152 -15.33 -6.57 13.26
N GLU A 153 -16.37 -7.18 13.83
CA GLU A 153 -17.61 -7.50 13.11
C GLU A 153 -18.30 -6.28 12.49
N TYR A 154 -18.19 -5.10 13.12
CA TYR A 154 -18.81 -3.86 12.68
C TYR A 154 -18.03 -3.11 11.60
N PHE A 155 -16.80 -3.55 11.29
CA PHE A 155 -16.02 -2.91 10.23
C PHE A 155 -16.68 -3.18 8.88
N GLN A 156 -16.99 -2.09 8.17
CA GLN A 156 -17.41 -2.14 6.77
C GLN A 156 -16.33 -2.80 5.91
N THR A 157 -16.73 -3.44 4.81
CA THR A 157 -15.84 -4.15 3.87
C THR A 157 -14.62 -3.33 3.46
N LYS A 158 -14.81 -2.04 3.15
CA LYS A 158 -13.71 -1.14 2.78
C LYS A 158 -12.68 -0.93 3.90
N ALA A 159 -13.14 -0.79 5.14
CA ALA A 159 -12.26 -0.64 6.31
C ALA A 159 -11.44 -1.90 6.55
N ARG A 160 -12.04 -3.09 6.35
CA ARG A 160 -11.34 -4.37 6.41
C ARG A 160 -10.30 -4.50 5.31
N GLN A 161 -10.65 -4.21 4.06
CA GLN A 161 -9.73 -4.27 2.92
C GLN A 161 -8.49 -3.38 3.12
N ARG A 162 -8.66 -2.18 3.69
CA ARG A 162 -7.54 -1.31 4.06
C ARG A 162 -6.60 -1.99 5.06
N ARG A 163 -7.16 -2.58 6.13
CA ARG A 163 -6.37 -3.31 7.12
C ARG A 163 -5.65 -4.51 6.52
N TYR A 164 -6.29 -5.21 5.58
CA TYR A 164 -5.67 -6.35 4.89
C TYR A 164 -4.51 -5.90 4.01
N ALA A 165 -4.66 -4.82 3.25
CA ALA A 165 -3.58 -4.27 2.42
C ALA A 165 -2.34 -3.87 3.24
N ILE A 166 -2.54 -3.30 4.45
CA ILE A 166 -1.44 -2.98 5.37
C ILE A 166 -0.67 -4.24 5.78
N ILE A 167 -1.38 -5.33 6.05
CA ILE A 167 -0.77 -6.61 6.45
C ILE A 167 -0.07 -7.25 5.25
N ASP A 168 -0.70 -7.24 4.08
CA ASP A 168 -0.09 -7.74 2.83
C ASP A 168 1.24 -7.03 2.54
N ASN A 169 1.28 -5.71 2.77
CA ASN A 169 2.50 -4.90 2.65
C ASN A 169 3.53 -5.23 3.73
N ALA A 170 3.09 -5.41 4.98
CA ALA A 170 3.97 -5.75 6.10
C ALA A 170 4.74 -7.06 5.85
N VAL A 171 4.04 -8.10 5.42
CA VAL A 171 4.62 -9.46 5.29
C VAL A 171 5.38 -9.68 3.98
N VAL A 172 5.46 -8.68 3.09
CA VAL A 172 5.92 -8.85 1.70
C VAL A 172 7.36 -9.37 1.56
N ASP A 173 8.21 -9.09 2.55
CA ASP A 173 9.62 -9.49 2.65
C ASP A 173 9.92 -10.24 3.96
N ASP A 174 8.90 -10.78 4.63
CA ASP A 174 9.10 -11.58 5.86
C ASP A 174 9.78 -12.93 5.55
N ASP A 175 10.48 -13.48 6.56
CA ASP A 175 11.11 -14.82 6.55
C ASP A 175 10.07 -15.96 6.57
N GLU A 176 9.02 -15.84 5.74
CA GLU A 176 7.99 -16.84 5.45
C GLU A 176 6.92 -17.06 6.55
N THR A 177 7.23 -16.84 7.83
CA THR A 177 6.34 -17.23 8.94
C THR A 177 5.06 -16.39 9.00
N LEU A 178 5.18 -15.06 8.98
CA LEU A 178 4.01 -14.17 9.00
C LEU A 178 3.20 -14.29 7.72
N SER A 179 3.87 -14.47 6.57
CA SER A 179 3.21 -14.68 5.28
C SER A 179 2.34 -15.94 5.30
N LYS A 180 2.89 -17.08 5.75
CA LYS A 180 2.15 -18.34 5.89
C LYS A 180 0.97 -18.22 6.85
N LEU A 181 1.17 -17.57 8.00
CA LEU A 181 0.08 -17.32 8.94
C LEU A 181 -0.99 -16.45 8.29
N TRP A 182 -0.60 -15.39 7.59
CA TRP A 182 -1.56 -14.49 6.97
C TRP A 182 -2.38 -15.18 5.87
N ASP A 183 -1.75 -16.02 5.06
CA ASP A 183 -2.44 -16.85 4.07
C ASP A 183 -3.45 -17.81 4.73
N LEU A 184 -3.04 -18.52 5.79
CA LEU A 184 -3.95 -19.36 6.58
C LEU A 184 -5.15 -18.58 7.13
N LEU A 185 -4.92 -17.39 7.68
CA LEU A 185 -5.98 -16.55 8.25
C LEU A 185 -6.95 -16.03 7.17
N LYS A 186 -6.44 -15.72 5.97
CA LYS A 186 -7.28 -15.32 4.83
C LYS A 186 -8.19 -16.47 4.39
N GLU A 187 -7.63 -17.65 4.16
CA GLU A 187 -8.38 -18.84 3.79
C GLU A 187 -9.48 -19.15 4.82
N ARG A 188 -9.12 -19.13 6.11
CA ARG A 188 -10.04 -19.52 7.18
C ARG A 188 -11.12 -18.50 7.52
N PHE A 189 -10.84 -17.20 7.44
CA PHE A 189 -11.72 -16.16 7.99
C PHE A 189 -12.16 -15.08 7.00
N ILE A 190 -11.59 -15.05 5.78
CA ILE A 190 -11.91 -14.06 4.76
C ILE A 190 -12.62 -14.72 3.57
N GLU A 191 -12.15 -15.88 3.11
CA GLU A 191 -12.74 -16.56 1.95
C GLU A 191 -14.15 -17.14 2.22
N GLU A 192 -14.59 -17.22 3.48
CA GLU A 192 -15.99 -17.56 3.84
C GLU A 192 -16.98 -16.37 3.83
N VAL A 193 -16.52 -15.13 3.56
CA VAL A 193 -17.35 -13.92 3.71
C VAL A 193 -17.36 -13.02 2.45
N THR A 194 -16.98 -13.56 1.27
CA THR A 194 -17.07 -12.82 -0.01
C THR A 194 -18.05 -13.46 -0.97
#